data_AF-A0A7S3YP55-F1
#
_entry.id   AF-A0A7S3YP55-F1
#
_cell.length_a   1.000
_cell.length_b   1.000
_cell.length_c   1.000
_cell.angle_alpha   90.00
_cell.angle_beta   90.00
_cell.angle_gamma   90.00
#
_symmetry.space_group_name_H-M   'P 1'
#
loop_
_entity.id
_entity.type
_entity.pdbx_description
1 polymer ?
#
loop_
_entity_poly.entity_id
_entity_poly.type
_entity_poly.pdbx_seq_one_letter_code
_entity_poly.pdbx_strand_id
1 'polypeptide(L)'
;RLLAFAAVAAATSCTWTAPTGDTFDLSGLSKDDYWMVQDAQQNFRYYLNVCKNAAAPKECTDGKEPPSPTYQVEAKSWKHLCKALSTLHVQTWNLLDPKDPQKGVEMTYGGGMKCGKTPREIRFHFICSPHFDEGPLQIFETKESCHYNVTWASKYGCPTGPMLCLFGANFAE
;
A
#
# COMPACT_ATOMS: atom_id res chain seq x y z
N ARG A 1 24.59 -29.80 -12.56
CA ARG A 1 23.45 -29.13 -13.23
C ARG A 1 22.86 -28.15 -12.23
N LEU A 2 23.13 -26.85 -12.37
CA LEU A 2 22.62 -25.85 -11.43
C LEU A 2 21.09 -25.76 -11.56
N LEU A 3 20.38 -25.94 -10.45
CA LEU A 3 18.95 -25.67 -10.37
C LEU A 3 18.78 -24.14 -10.38
N ALA A 4 18.36 -23.60 -11.52
CA ALA A 4 17.86 -22.24 -11.58
C ALA A 4 16.48 -22.22 -10.92
N PHE A 5 16.40 -21.67 -9.70
CA PHE A 5 15.12 -21.28 -9.12
C PHE A 5 14.63 -20.07 -9.92
N ALA A 6 13.70 -20.30 -10.85
CA ALA A 6 12.95 -19.22 -11.46
C ALA A 6 12.17 -18.53 -10.32
N ALA A 7 12.51 -17.28 -10.03
CA ALA A 7 11.69 -16.44 -9.18
C ALA A 7 10.33 -16.29 -9.87
N VAL A 8 9.30 -16.92 -9.31
CA VAL A 8 7.92 -16.64 -9.69
C VAL A 8 7.67 -15.19 -9.31
N ALA A 9 7.50 -14.31 -10.29
CA ALA A 9 7.03 -12.96 -10.05
C ALA A 9 5.71 -13.08 -9.29
N ALA A 10 5.68 -12.64 -8.03
CA ALA A 10 4.47 -12.65 -7.23
C ALA A 10 3.42 -11.83 -7.97
N ALA A 11 2.31 -12.46 -8.37
CA ALA A 11 1.20 -11.76 -8.95
C ALA A 11 0.66 -10.76 -7.92
N THR A 12 0.53 -9.51 -8.32
CA THR A 12 -0.09 -8.46 -7.51
C THR A 12 -1.54 -8.85 -7.23
N SER A 13 -1.81 -9.27 -6.00
CA SER A 13 -3.17 -9.62 -5.55
C SER A 13 -3.74 -8.45 -4.78
N CYS A 14 -5.01 -8.10 -5.01
CA CYS A 14 -5.71 -7.09 -4.21
C CYS A 14 -6.54 -7.67 -3.07
N THR A 15 -6.58 -9.00 -3.02
CA THR A 15 -7.27 -9.76 -1.99
C THR A 15 -6.26 -10.64 -1.28
N TRP A 16 -6.38 -10.74 0.03
CA TRP A 16 -5.50 -11.56 0.85
C TRP A 16 -6.29 -12.23 1.97
N THR A 17 -6.03 -13.51 2.18
CA THR A 17 -6.58 -14.27 3.31
C THR A 17 -5.47 -14.45 4.33
N ALA A 18 -5.68 -13.92 5.53
CA ALA A 18 -4.78 -14.05 6.65
C ALA A 18 -4.67 -15.50 7.13
N PRO A 19 -3.59 -15.88 7.82
CA PRO A 19 -3.48 -17.20 8.46
C PRO A 19 -4.61 -17.51 9.45
N THR A 20 -5.29 -16.48 9.98
CA THR A 20 -6.48 -16.63 10.85
C THR A 20 -7.75 -17.02 10.10
N GLY A 21 -7.76 -16.94 8.76
CA GLY A 21 -8.90 -17.23 7.89
C GLY A 21 -9.69 -15.98 7.45
N ASP A 22 -9.44 -14.84 8.09
CA ASP A 22 -10.04 -13.56 7.70
C ASP A 22 -9.53 -13.11 6.32
N THR A 23 -10.43 -12.60 5.49
CA THR A 23 -10.09 -12.14 4.14
C THR A 23 -10.24 -10.64 4.03
N PHE A 24 -9.29 -9.98 3.38
CA PHE A 24 -9.26 -8.55 3.13
C PHE A 24 -9.32 -8.32 1.62
N ASP A 25 -10.14 -7.36 1.20
CA ASP A 25 -10.25 -6.94 -0.19
C ASP A 25 -10.05 -5.42 -0.28
N LEU A 26 -8.90 -5.02 -0.82
CA LEU A 26 -8.53 -3.61 -0.99
C LEU A 26 -8.89 -3.06 -2.38
N SER A 27 -9.59 -3.83 -3.22
CA SER A 27 -9.88 -3.45 -4.61
C SER A 27 -10.63 -2.12 -4.71
N GLY A 28 -11.51 -1.82 -3.75
CA GLY A 28 -12.24 -0.57 -3.70
C GLY A 28 -11.39 0.68 -3.37
N LEU A 29 -10.12 0.51 -3.00
CA LEU A 29 -9.15 1.60 -2.86
C LEU A 29 -8.39 1.88 -4.16
N SER A 30 -8.59 1.10 -5.21
CA SER A 30 -7.90 1.29 -6.48
C SER A 30 -8.51 2.44 -7.30
N LYS A 31 -7.70 3.40 -7.76
CA LYS A 31 -8.14 4.60 -8.51
C LYS A 31 -7.49 4.72 -9.87
N ASP A 32 -8.23 5.01 -10.93
CA ASP A 32 -7.65 5.07 -12.30
C ASP A 32 -6.51 6.07 -12.43
N ASP A 33 -6.54 7.14 -11.64
CA ASP A 33 -5.45 8.07 -11.45
C ASP A 33 -4.56 7.69 -10.25
N TYR A 34 -4.86 8.25 -9.07
CA TYR A 34 -4.11 8.11 -7.84
C TYR A 34 -4.87 8.71 -6.66
N TRP A 35 -4.43 8.34 -5.46
CA TRP A 35 -4.60 9.11 -4.25
C TRP A 35 -3.44 10.07 -4.09
N MET A 36 -3.70 11.25 -3.54
CA MET A 36 -2.66 12.23 -3.27
C MET A 36 -2.66 12.55 -1.78
N VAL A 37 -1.48 12.48 -1.17
CA VAL A 37 -1.23 12.94 0.19
C VAL A 37 -0.05 13.89 0.18
N GLN A 38 -0.22 15.02 0.86
CA GLN A 38 0.84 15.98 1.05
C GLN A 38 1.42 15.82 2.46
N ASP A 39 2.74 15.74 2.55
CA ASP A 39 3.39 15.81 3.85
C ASP A 39 3.27 17.25 4.37
N ALA A 40 2.69 17.44 5.55
CA ALA A 40 2.47 18.76 6.13
C ALA A 40 3.77 19.41 6.61
N GLN A 41 4.79 18.62 6.88
CA GLN A 41 6.08 19.07 7.44
C GLN A 41 7.15 19.22 6.35
N GLN A 42 7.02 18.47 5.26
CA GLN A 42 7.97 18.49 4.15
C GLN A 42 7.30 18.99 2.87
N ASN A 43 8.05 19.67 1.98
CA ASN A 43 7.52 20.11 0.69
C ASN A 43 7.41 18.94 -0.31
N PHE A 44 6.85 17.80 0.09
CA PHE A 44 6.65 16.63 -0.78
C PHE A 44 5.16 16.32 -0.96
N ARG A 45 4.80 15.96 -2.19
CA ARG A 45 3.52 15.34 -2.55
C ARG A 45 3.76 13.89 -2.91
N TYR A 46 2.89 13.03 -2.44
CA TYR A 46 2.95 11.60 -2.69
C TYR A 46 1.70 11.18 -3.45
N TYR A 47 1.94 10.45 -4.53
CA TYR A 47 0.90 9.92 -5.39
C TYR A 47 0.89 8.42 -5.21
N LEU A 48 -0.23 7.88 -4.76
CA LEU A 48 -0.32 6.53 -4.25
C LEU A 48 -1.47 5.80 -4.94
N ASN A 49 -1.32 4.51 -5.16
CA ASN A 49 -2.40 3.68 -5.63
C ASN A 49 -2.31 2.30 -5.00
N VAL A 50 -3.43 1.61 -4.99
CA VAL A 50 -3.59 0.29 -4.36
C VAL A 50 -3.86 -0.72 -5.45
N CYS A 51 -3.05 -1.78 -5.48
CA CYS A 51 -3.09 -2.93 -6.39
C CYS A 51 -2.85 -2.63 -7.87
N LYS A 52 -2.55 -1.39 -8.23
CA LYS A 52 -2.17 -0.98 -9.58
C LYS A 52 -1.19 0.18 -9.56
N ASN A 53 -0.56 0.44 -10.70
CA ASN A 53 0.34 1.58 -10.82
C ASN A 53 -0.47 2.87 -10.71
N ALA A 54 0.08 3.87 -10.03
CA ALA A 54 -0.47 5.22 -10.05
C ALA A 54 -0.25 5.81 -11.44
N ALA A 55 -1.19 6.62 -11.93
CA ALA A 55 -0.94 7.46 -13.07
C ALA A 55 0.27 8.37 -12.76
N ALA A 56 1.29 8.31 -13.61
CA ALA A 56 2.53 9.04 -13.39
C ALA A 56 2.23 10.55 -13.31
N PRO A 57 2.63 11.24 -12.22
CA PRO A 57 2.53 12.69 -12.13
C PRO A 57 3.28 13.37 -13.28
N LYS A 58 2.88 14.60 -13.63
CA LYS A 58 3.53 15.38 -14.70
C LYS A 58 5.01 15.60 -14.43
N GLU A 59 5.41 15.63 -13.17
CA GLU A 59 6.80 15.78 -12.75
C GLU A 59 7.63 14.50 -12.93
N CYS A 60 7.00 13.38 -13.28
CA CYS A 60 7.62 12.07 -13.52
C CYS A 60 7.63 11.69 -15.02
N THR A 61 7.29 12.62 -15.92
CA THR A 61 7.11 12.32 -17.36
C THR A 61 8.40 12.31 -18.18
N ASP A 62 9.55 12.55 -17.56
CA ASP A 62 10.86 12.46 -18.22
C ASP A 62 11.23 11.02 -18.64
N GLY A 63 10.40 10.02 -18.27
CA GLY A 63 10.57 8.61 -18.65
C GLY A 63 11.72 7.90 -17.92
N LYS A 64 12.29 8.52 -16.89
CA LYS A 64 13.40 7.95 -16.10
C LYS A 64 12.90 7.06 -14.97
N GLU A 65 11.68 7.31 -14.50
CA GLU A 65 11.04 6.57 -13.43
C GLU A 65 10.27 5.37 -13.99
N PRO A 66 10.46 4.16 -13.45
CA PRO A 66 9.64 3.02 -13.86
C PRO A 66 8.17 3.20 -13.44
N PRO A 67 7.23 2.47 -14.06
CA PRO A 67 5.87 2.35 -13.55
C PRO A 67 5.88 1.91 -12.09
N SER A 68 5.13 2.63 -11.26
CA SER A 68 5.11 2.43 -9.82
C SER A 68 3.69 2.63 -9.27
N PRO A 69 3.27 1.87 -8.24
CA PRO A 69 2.06 2.20 -7.48
C PRO A 69 2.22 3.49 -6.68
N THR A 70 3.45 3.93 -6.44
CA THR A 70 3.72 5.09 -5.59
C THR A 70 4.85 5.99 -6.10
N TYR A 71 4.60 7.30 -6.13
CA TYR A 71 5.57 8.33 -6.50
C TYR A 71 5.69 9.39 -5.41
N GLN A 72 6.90 9.92 -5.20
CA GLN A 72 7.16 11.13 -4.43
C GLN A 72 7.61 12.23 -5.39
N VAL A 73 7.04 13.42 -5.22
CA VAL A 73 7.38 14.63 -5.98
C VAL A 73 7.66 15.77 -5.01
N GLU A 74 8.76 16.47 -5.23
CA GLU A 74 9.07 17.69 -4.49
C GLU A 74 8.22 18.88 -5.01
N ALA A 75 7.36 19.43 -4.16
CA ALA A 75 6.33 20.40 -4.53
C ALA A 75 6.89 21.77 -5.00
N LYS A 76 8.11 22.14 -4.61
CA LYS A 76 8.72 23.46 -4.90
C LYS A 76 10.01 23.36 -5.72
N SER A 77 10.27 22.22 -6.36
CA SER A 77 11.53 21.97 -7.05
C SER A 77 11.47 22.43 -8.51
N TRP A 78 12.41 23.28 -8.89
CA TRP A 78 12.69 23.62 -10.30
C TRP A 78 13.27 22.43 -11.08
N LYS A 79 13.73 21.39 -10.39
CA LYS A 79 14.37 20.20 -10.97
C LYS A 79 13.41 19.04 -11.23
N HIS A 80 12.10 19.24 -11.01
CA HIS A 80 11.07 18.20 -11.16
C HIS A 80 11.50 16.87 -10.54
N LEU A 81 11.93 16.89 -9.27
CA LEU A 81 12.44 15.68 -8.63
C LEU A 81 11.27 14.71 -8.37
N CYS A 82 11.15 13.72 -9.24
CA CYS A 82 10.27 12.57 -9.05
C CYS A 82 11.07 11.33 -8.62
N LYS A 83 10.46 10.51 -7.77
CA LYS A 83 10.97 9.19 -7.37
C LYS A 83 9.85 8.17 -7.36
N ALA A 84 10.01 7.09 -8.12
CA ALA A 84 9.21 5.87 -7.93
C ALA A 84 9.64 5.19 -6.61
N LEU A 85 8.71 5.04 -5.68
CA LEU A 85 9.01 4.55 -4.33
C LEU A 85 8.91 3.03 -4.23
N SER A 86 8.28 2.34 -5.18
CA SER A 86 8.08 0.90 -5.12
C SER A 86 7.74 0.28 -6.48
N THR A 87 7.42 -1.01 -6.49
CA THR A 87 6.87 -1.75 -7.64
C THR A 87 5.77 -2.71 -7.17
N LEU A 88 4.85 -3.03 -8.07
CA LEU A 88 3.80 -4.02 -7.84
C LEU A 88 4.31 -5.47 -7.70
N HIS A 89 5.54 -5.75 -8.18
CA HIS A 89 6.11 -7.10 -8.16
C HIS A 89 6.65 -7.54 -6.80
N VAL A 90 6.90 -6.59 -5.89
CA VAL A 90 7.42 -6.84 -4.55
C VAL A 90 6.35 -6.43 -3.57
N GLN A 91 5.31 -7.25 -3.45
CA GLN A 91 4.16 -7.01 -2.59
C GLN A 91 4.13 -8.04 -1.46
N THR A 92 3.92 -7.55 -0.23
CA THR A 92 3.68 -8.41 0.94
C THR A 92 2.47 -7.91 1.73
N TRP A 93 1.90 -8.82 2.53
CA TRP A 93 0.75 -8.58 3.37
C TRP A 93 1.05 -9.04 4.79
N ASN A 94 0.50 -8.33 5.77
CA ASN A 94 0.54 -8.74 7.16
C ASN A 94 -0.68 -8.19 7.91
N LEU A 95 -1.05 -8.78 9.04
CA LEU A 95 -2.01 -8.13 9.95
C LEU A 95 -1.33 -6.98 10.70
N LEU A 96 -2.06 -5.89 10.94
CA LEU A 96 -1.57 -4.82 11.83
C LEU A 96 -1.41 -5.32 13.28
N ASP A 97 -2.35 -6.16 13.72
CA ASP A 97 -2.24 -6.93 14.94
C ASP A 97 -2.43 -8.42 14.60
N PRO A 98 -1.40 -9.28 14.74
CA PRO A 98 -1.51 -10.72 14.48
C PRO A 98 -2.60 -11.45 15.29
N LYS A 99 -3.09 -10.85 16.37
CA LYS A 99 -4.12 -11.42 17.24
C LYS A 99 -5.51 -10.85 16.98
N ASP A 100 -5.61 -9.70 16.32
CA ASP A 100 -6.86 -9.00 16.10
C ASP A 100 -6.96 -8.47 14.66
N PRO A 101 -7.52 -9.28 13.74
CA PRO A 101 -7.79 -8.88 12.37
C PRO A 101 -8.69 -7.64 12.24
N GLN A 102 -9.46 -7.30 13.28
CA GLN A 102 -10.30 -6.09 13.30
C GLN A 102 -9.48 -4.81 13.49
N LYS A 103 -8.17 -4.89 13.77
CA LYS A 103 -7.28 -3.72 13.69
C LYS A 103 -6.95 -3.33 12.26
N GLY A 104 -7.00 -4.28 11.34
CA GLY A 104 -6.77 -4.10 9.92
C GLY A 104 -5.47 -4.72 9.42
N VAL A 105 -5.00 -4.25 8.27
CA VAL A 105 -3.98 -4.94 7.46
C VAL A 105 -2.86 -4.00 6.99
N GLU A 106 -1.64 -4.50 6.99
CA GLU A 106 -0.48 -3.88 6.36
C GLU A 106 -0.27 -4.46 4.96
N MET A 107 -0.14 -3.58 3.96
CA MET A 107 0.33 -3.97 2.63
C MET A 107 1.62 -3.19 2.32
N THR A 108 2.66 -3.91 1.92
CA THR A 108 3.96 -3.31 1.60
C THR A 108 4.24 -3.45 0.12
N TYR A 109 4.74 -2.37 -0.50
CA TYR A 109 5.38 -2.40 -1.81
C TYR A 109 6.86 -2.04 -1.68
N GLY A 110 7.73 -2.98 -2.09
CA GLY A 110 9.18 -2.79 -2.11
C GLY A 110 9.73 -2.53 -3.51
N GLY A 111 11.06 -2.52 -3.63
CA GLY A 111 11.75 -2.52 -4.92
C GLY A 111 11.73 -1.19 -5.69
N GLY A 112 11.50 -0.08 -5.00
CA GLY A 112 11.53 1.25 -5.61
C GLY A 112 12.93 1.70 -6.03
N MET A 113 13.00 2.91 -6.58
CA MET A 113 14.29 3.52 -6.94
C MET A 113 15.22 3.60 -5.72
N LYS A 114 16.52 3.35 -5.94
CA LYS A 114 17.50 3.34 -4.86
C LYS A 114 17.67 4.72 -4.21
N CYS A 115 17.88 4.69 -2.90
CA CYS A 115 18.20 5.80 -2.02
C CYS A 115 19.53 5.41 -1.36
N GLY A 116 20.64 5.88 -1.95
CA GLY A 116 21.96 5.29 -1.69
C GLY A 116 22.03 3.85 -2.19
N LYS A 117 22.22 2.89 -1.27
CA LYS A 117 22.30 1.45 -1.60
C LYS A 117 20.97 0.71 -1.42
N THR A 118 20.00 1.33 -0.75
CA THR A 118 18.75 0.69 -0.34
C THR A 118 17.63 1.02 -1.34
N PRO A 119 16.92 0.03 -1.90
CA PRO A 119 15.67 0.27 -2.64
C PRO A 119 14.62 0.87 -1.71
N ARG A 120 13.84 1.83 -2.21
CA ARG A 120 12.72 2.38 -1.44
C ARG A 120 11.63 1.34 -1.21
N GLU A 121 10.93 1.48 -0.09
CA GLU A 121 9.80 0.63 0.32
C GLU A 121 8.73 1.51 0.96
N ILE A 122 7.47 1.25 0.60
CA ILE A 122 6.30 1.92 1.19
C ILE A 122 5.39 0.89 1.86
N ARG A 123 4.91 1.23 3.05
CA ARG A 123 4.00 0.42 3.85
C ARG A 123 2.70 1.18 4.06
N PHE A 124 1.61 0.56 3.65
CA PHE A 124 0.26 1.04 3.89
C PHE A 124 -0.31 0.34 5.11
N HIS A 125 -0.71 1.13 6.09
CA HIS A 125 -1.38 0.68 7.31
C HIS A 125 -2.87 0.97 7.17
N PHE A 126 -3.63 0.00 6.67
CA PHE A 126 -5.08 0.11 6.50
C PHE A 126 -5.78 -0.22 7.80
N ILE A 127 -6.20 0.82 8.53
CA ILE A 127 -6.93 0.67 9.80
C ILE A 127 -8.39 0.36 9.47
N CYS A 128 -8.93 -0.72 10.02
CA CYS A 128 -10.35 -1.04 9.85
C CYS A 128 -11.21 0.09 10.45
N SER A 129 -12.00 0.73 9.60
CA SER A 129 -12.92 1.80 9.98
C SER A 129 -14.18 1.68 9.12
N PRO A 130 -15.20 0.90 9.56
CA PRO A 130 -16.36 0.51 8.73
C PRO A 130 -17.15 1.65 8.08
N HIS A 131 -17.09 2.85 8.66
CA HIS A 131 -17.83 4.03 8.22
C HIS A 131 -16.95 5.12 7.58
N PHE A 132 -15.68 4.81 7.33
CA PHE A 132 -14.74 5.77 6.78
C PHE A 132 -14.22 5.26 5.43
N ASP A 133 -14.22 6.13 4.42
CA ASP A 133 -13.77 5.80 3.06
C ASP A 133 -13.06 7.00 2.41
N GLU A 134 -12.45 7.84 3.24
CA GLU A 134 -11.65 8.95 2.74
C GLU A 134 -10.24 8.46 2.38
N GLY A 135 -9.47 9.33 1.73
CA GLY A 135 -8.11 9.04 1.33
C GLY A 135 -7.14 8.81 2.51
N PRO A 136 -5.86 8.56 2.23
CA PRO A 136 -4.84 8.38 3.25
C PRO A 136 -4.79 9.58 4.21
N LEU A 137 -4.73 9.30 5.51
CA LEU A 137 -4.75 10.31 6.57
C LEU A 137 -3.42 11.05 6.66
N GLN A 138 -2.32 10.30 6.58
CA GLN A 138 -0.97 10.84 6.72
C GLN A 138 0.06 9.92 6.06
N ILE A 139 1.20 10.50 5.73
CA ILE A 139 2.39 9.78 5.31
C ILE A 139 3.59 10.30 6.09
N PHE A 140 4.48 9.38 6.47
CA PHE A 140 5.75 9.67 7.13
C PHE A 140 6.90 9.00 6.39
N GLU A 141 7.94 9.77 6.05
CA GLU A 141 9.19 9.26 5.47
C GLU A 141 10.27 9.16 6.55
N THR A 142 10.81 7.95 6.72
CA THR A 142 12.04 7.73 7.49
C THR A 142 13.24 7.86 6.55
N LYS A 143 13.87 9.04 6.54
CA LYS A 143 14.91 9.41 5.56
C LYS A 143 16.12 8.48 5.57
N GLU A 144 16.50 7.99 6.74
CA GLU A 144 17.70 7.16 6.93
C GLU A 144 17.52 5.74 6.37
N SER A 145 16.28 5.21 6.43
CA SER A 145 15.95 3.88 5.93
C SER A 145 15.29 3.89 4.56
N CYS A 146 14.91 5.07 4.05
CA CYS A 146 14.17 5.24 2.79
C CYS A 146 12.84 4.45 2.79
N HIS A 147 12.22 4.39 3.97
CA HIS A 147 10.92 3.75 4.19
C HIS A 147 9.83 4.81 4.34
N TYR A 148 8.66 4.50 3.78
CA TYR A 148 7.50 5.38 3.81
C TYR A 148 6.35 4.65 4.51
N ASN A 149 5.72 5.28 5.49
CA ASN A 149 4.58 4.71 6.20
C ASN A 149 3.34 5.57 5.96
N VAL A 150 2.30 4.97 5.42
CA VAL A 150 1.02 5.61 5.13
C VAL A 150 -0.02 5.08 6.11
N THR A 151 -0.68 5.97 6.85
CA THR A 151 -1.83 5.58 7.68
C THR A 151 -3.12 5.86 6.93
N TRP A 152 -3.98 4.86 6.83
CA TRP A 152 -5.20 4.96 6.04
C TRP A 152 -6.37 4.26 6.74
N ALA A 153 -7.21 5.02 7.43
CA ALA A 153 -8.47 4.50 7.92
C ALA A 153 -9.39 4.21 6.73
N SER A 154 -9.96 3.02 6.64
CA SER A 154 -10.90 2.68 5.57
C SER A 154 -11.77 1.48 5.94
N LYS A 155 -12.99 1.43 5.40
CA LYS A 155 -13.86 0.25 5.45
C LYS A 155 -13.22 -0.97 4.79
N TYR A 156 -12.35 -0.79 3.78
CA TYR A 156 -11.64 -1.88 3.12
C TYR A 156 -10.49 -2.45 3.98
N GLY A 157 -10.06 -1.71 5.00
CA GLY A 157 -9.15 -2.24 6.02
C GLY A 157 -9.82 -3.26 6.95
N CYS A 158 -11.15 -3.43 6.88
CA CYS A 158 -11.88 -4.42 7.67
C CYS A 158 -11.93 -5.78 6.96
N PRO A 159 -11.90 -6.89 7.71
CA PRO A 159 -12.06 -8.21 7.13
C PRO A 159 -13.49 -8.41 6.58
N THR A 160 -13.58 -9.02 5.39
CA THR A 160 -14.81 -9.39 4.66
C THR A 160 -15.19 -10.86 4.85
N GLY A 161 -14.23 -11.69 5.29
CA GLY A 161 -14.44 -13.07 5.74
C GLY A 161 -15.00 -13.12 7.16
N PRO A 162 -15.64 -14.22 7.58
CA PRO A 162 -16.56 -14.18 8.70
C PRO A 162 -15.80 -13.99 10.02
N MET A 163 -16.01 -12.82 10.64
CA MET A 163 -16.41 -12.81 12.04
C MET A 163 -17.57 -13.80 12.10
N LEU A 164 -17.32 -15.01 12.60
CA LEU A 164 -18.27 -16.12 12.73
C LEU A 164 -19.74 -15.64 12.66
N CYS A 165 -20.56 -16.28 11.82
CA CYS A 165 -22.01 -16.16 11.80
C CYS A 165 -22.65 -16.58 13.15
N LEU A 166 -22.25 -15.99 14.28
CA LEU A 166 -22.68 -16.29 15.64
C LEU A 166 -23.92 -15.50 16.06
N PHE A 167 -24.42 -14.59 15.22
CA PHE A 167 -25.74 -13.97 15.39
C PHE A 167 -26.84 -14.66 14.56
N GLY A 168 -26.65 -15.93 14.16
CA GLY A 168 -27.60 -16.66 13.32
C GLY A 168 -27.94 -18.11 13.73
N ALA A 169 -27.28 -18.70 14.72
CA ALA A 169 -27.72 -19.97 15.30
C ALA A 169 -28.70 -19.69 16.45
N ASN A 170 -29.90 -19.22 16.09
CA ASN A 170 -31.02 -19.22 17.02
C ASN A 170 -31.24 -20.65 17.50
N PHE A 171 -31.28 -20.79 18.83
CA PHE A 171 -31.91 -21.89 19.53
C PHE A 171 -33.29 -22.15 18.90
N ALA A 172 -33.48 -23.36 18.38
CA ALA A 172 -34.80 -23.96 18.24
C ALA A 172 -34.74 -25.27 19.02
N GLU A 173 -35.47 -25.24 20.13
CA GLU A 173 -35.80 -26.34 21.04
C GLU A 173 -36.68 -27.39 20.34
#